data_AF-A0A8H5CV77-F1
#
_entry.id   AF-A0A8H5CV77-F1
#
_cell.length_a   1.000
_cell.length_b   1.000
_cell.length_c   1.000
_cell.angle_alpha   90.00
_cell.angle_beta   90.00
_cell.angle_gamma   90.00
#
_symmetry.space_group_name_H-M   'P 1'
#
loop_
_entity.id
_entity.type
_entity.pdbx_description
1 polymer ?
#
loop_
_entity_poly.entity_id
_entity_poly.type
_entity_poly.pdbx_seq_one_letter_code
_entity_poly.pdbx_strand_id
1 'polypeptide(L)'
;MPHSQVSLAVILSLLILVISLANPIFLSHFHPRTEPGSVPKRKYSKDVLFDPTSSHIFPAYVDDDWPEFLPLDLPDVLMTMEESRHYPITGPDVLEEWASTAARGFGYLQLGEQKRLFALSMFHQFHCLRLMRYALEGRHDAGSRGHMQHCNAIPIPYVQALI
;
A
#
# COMPACT_ATOMS: atom_id res chain seq x y z
N MET A 1 28.17 -39.43 -42.62
CA MET A 1 27.06 -38.45 -42.50
C MET A 1 26.56 -38.50 -41.07
N PRO A 2 26.90 -37.57 -40.18
CA PRO A 2 26.43 -37.63 -38.79
C PRO A 2 25.06 -36.98 -38.69
N HIS A 3 24.04 -37.79 -38.37
CA HIS A 3 22.72 -37.30 -37.96
C HIS A 3 22.87 -36.48 -36.67
N SER A 4 22.57 -35.20 -36.72
CA SER A 4 22.52 -34.32 -35.55
C SER A 4 21.43 -34.81 -34.60
N GLN A 5 21.83 -35.47 -33.51
CA GLN A 5 20.99 -35.72 -32.35
C GLN A 5 20.67 -34.38 -31.70
N VAL A 6 19.58 -33.74 -32.13
CA VAL A 6 19.04 -32.57 -31.43
C VAL A 6 18.61 -33.06 -30.05
N SER A 7 19.35 -32.65 -29.03
CA SER A 7 19.11 -33.09 -27.65
C SER A 7 17.66 -32.81 -27.25
N LEU A 8 17.04 -33.76 -26.57
CA LEU A 8 15.67 -33.68 -26.04
C LEU A 8 15.44 -32.37 -25.26
N ALA A 9 16.48 -31.85 -24.61
CA ALA A 9 16.46 -30.58 -23.87
C ALA A 9 16.19 -29.36 -24.78
N VAL A 10 16.70 -29.36 -26.01
CA VAL A 10 16.47 -28.28 -26.99
C VAL A 10 15.02 -28.31 -27.46
N ILE A 11 14.48 -29.49 -27.72
CA ILE A 11 13.08 -29.68 -28.12
C ILE A 11 12.15 -29.25 -26.98
N LEU A 12 12.46 -29.64 -25.74
CA LEU A 12 11.68 -29.25 -24.56
C LEU A 12 11.72 -27.73 -24.34
N SER A 13 12.88 -27.10 -24.51
CA SER A 13 13.05 -25.65 -24.34
C SER A 13 12.25 -24.86 -25.39
N LEU A 14 12.27 -25.33 -26.65
CA LEU A 14 11.48 -24.73 -27.72
C LEU A 14 9.97 -24.93 -27.51
N LEU A 15 9.55 -26.11 -27.03
CA LEU A 15 8.15 -26.37 -26.69
C LEU A 15 7.65 -25.48 -25.56
N ILE A 16 8.43 -25.30 -24.49
CA ILE A 16 8.09 -24.41 -23.38
C ILE A 16 7.98 -22.95 -23.85
N LEU A 17 8.88 -22.50 -24.74
CA LEU A 17 8.81 -21.17 -25.34
C LEU A 17 7.53 -20.98 -26.17
N VAL A 18 7.19 -21.95 -27.01
CA VAL A 18 5.98 -21.92 -27.85
C VAL A 18 4.70 -21.95 -27.00
N ILE A 19 4.65 -22.78 -25.95
CA ILE A 19 3.52 -22.84 -25.02
C ILE A 19 3.37 -21.52 -24.25
N SER A 20 4.48 -20.89 -23.86
CA SER A 20 4.45 -19.60 -23.16
C SER A 20 3.97 -18.45 -24.04
N LEU A 21 4.32 -18.46 -25.33
CA LEU A 21 3.84 -17.47 -26.31
C LEU A 21 2.39 -17.70 -26.76
N ALA A 22 1.91 -18.95 -26.72
CA ALA A 22 0.54 -19.32 -27.08
C ALA A 22 -0.46 -19.22 -25.91
N ASN A 23 0.01 -18.96 -24.68
CA ASN A 23 -0.86 -18.81 -23.53
C ASN A 23 -1.41 -17.37 -23.45
N PRO A 24 -2.71 -17.14 -23.70
CA PRO A 24 -3.30 -15.79 -23.65
C PRO A 24 -3.26 -15.16 -22.25
N ILE A 25 -2.97 -15.95 -21.21
CA ILE A 25 -2.79 -15.46 -19.84
C ILE A 25 -1.55 -14.55 -19.74
N PHE A 26 -0.49 -14.77 -20.53
CA PHE A 26 0.73 -13.95 -20.48
C PHE A 26 0.52 -12.54 -21.06
N LEU A 27 -0.37 -12.40 -22.04
CA LEU A 27 -0.74 -11.09 -22.60
C LEU A 27 -1.77 -10.35 -21.73
N SER A 28 -2.51 -11.05 -20.87
CA SER A 28 -3.47 -10.42 -19.95
C SER A 28 -2.83 -9.71 -18.75
N HIS A 29 -1.55 -9.96 -18.46
CA HIS A 29 -0.81 -9.27 -17.40
C HIS A 29 -0.06 -8.02 -17.86
N PHE A 30 -0.04 -7.75 -19.17
CA PHE A 30 0.36 -6.44 -19.70
C PHE A 30 -0.90 -5.65 -20.06
N HIS A 31 -1.67 -5.25 -19.04
CA HIS A 31 -2.43 -4.02 -19.19
C HIS A 31 -1.39 -2.90 -19.23
N PRO A 32 -1.22 -2.18 -20.36
CA PRO A 32 -0.52 -0.90 -20.30
C PRO A 32 -1.21 -0.11 -19.21
N ARG A 33 -0.43 0.32 -18.20
CA ARG A 33 -0.88 1.27 -17.21
C ARG A 33 -1.52 2.39 -18.01
N THR A 34 -2.85 2.49 -17.98
CA THR A 34 -3.51 3.69 -18.42
C THR A 34 -2.83 4.77 -17.62
N GLU A 35 -2.12 5.68 -18.30
CA GLU A 35 -1.69 6.94 -17.71
C GLU A 35 -2.84 7.38 -16.83
N PRO A 36 -2.65 7.58 -15.50
CA PRO A 36 -3.74 7.97 -14.64
C PRO A 36 -4.30 9.24 -15.26
N GLY A 37 -5.44 9.09 -15.95
CA GLY A 37 -6.02 10.14 -16.75
C GLY A 37 -6.13 11.30 -15.82
N SER A 38 -5.42 12.40 -16.14
CA SER A 38 -5.06 13.46 -15.21
C SER A 38 -6.24 13.79 -14.30
N VAL A 39 -6.31 13.13 -13.14
CA VAL A 39 -7.32 13.44 -12.16
C VAL A 39 -6.99 14.88 -11.83
N PRO A 40 -7.91 15.83 -12.05
CA PRO A 40 -7.63 17.21 -11.71
C PRO A 40 -7.24 17.19 -10.24
N LYS A 41 -5.96 17.40 -9.94
CA LYS A 41 -5.50 17.56 -8.56
C LYS A 41 -6.22 18.79 -8.07
N ARG A 42 -7.36 18.59 -7.40
CA ARG A 42 -8.09 19.69 -6.80
C ARG A 42 -7.12 20.19 -5.74
N LYS A 43 -6.51 21.35 -5.98
CA LYS A 43 -5.63 22.01 -5.02
C LYS A 43 -6.46 22.18 -3.75
N TYR A 44 -6.28 21.30 -2.78
CA TYR A 44 -6.76 21.55 -1.44
C TYR A 44 -5.88 22.67 -0.92
N SER A 45 -6.36 23.90 -1.09
CA SER A 45 -5.69 25.04 -0.51
C SER A 45 -5.77 24.87 0.99
N LYS A 46 -4.64 24.98 1.66
CA LYS A 46 -4.53 25.04 3.13
C LYS A 46 -5.42 26.14 3.72
N ASP A 47 -5.80 27.09 2.87
CA ASP A 47 -6.64 28.24 3.17
C ASP A 47 -8.14 28.01 2.89
N VAL A 48 -8.58 26.79 2.57
CA VAL A 48 -10.02 26.45 2.57
C VAL A 48 -10.48 26.34 4.04
N LEU A 49 -10.49 27.49 4.71
CA LEU A 49 -11.43 27.78 5.77
C LEU A 49 -12.82 27.51 5.22
N PHE A 50 -13.50 26.55 5.84
CA PHE A 50 -14.94 26.32 5.79
C PHE A 50 -15.71 27.34 4.93
N ASP A 51 -16.11 26.93 3.71
CA ASP A 51 -17.02 27.72 2.87
C ASP A 51 -18.46 27.46 3.35
N PRO A 52 -19.11 28.41 4.05
CA PRO A 52 -20.46 28.23 4.55
C PRO A 52 -21.52 28.22 3.43
N THR A 53 -21.15 28.48 2.18
CA THR A 53 -22.05 28.45 1.01
C THR A 53 -21.95 27.17 0.18
N SER A 54 -21.01 26.28 0.50
CA SER A 54 -20.99 24.90 -0.01
C SER A 54 -22.19 24.14 0.57
N SER A 55 -23.09 23.65 -0.28
CA SER A 55 -24.24 22.82 0.13
C SER A 55 -23.83 21.47 0.74
N HIS A 56 -22.53 21.14 0.75
CA HIS A 56 -21.96 19.99 1.43
C HIS A 56 -21.07 20.49 2.57
N ILE A 57 -21.66 20.61 3.76
CA ILE A 57 -20.98 20.99 5.02
C ILE A 57 -20.04 19.87 5.48
N PHE A 58 -20.25 18.63 4.99
CA PHE A 58 -19.41 17.47 5.23
C PHE A 58 -19.31 16.61 3.95
N PRO A 59 -18.16 15.97 3.69
CA PRO A 59 -18.02 15.04 2.58
C PRO A 59 -19.01 13.88 2.73
N ALA A 60 -19.62 13.45 1.62
CA ALA A 60 -20.55 12.33 1.59
C ALA A 60 -19.83 10.97 1.71
N TYR A 61 -18.52 10.93 1.48
CA TYR A 61 -17.67 9.73 1.46
C TYR A 61 -18.05 8.72 0.37
N VAL A 62 -18.77 9.16 -0.65
CA VAL A 62 -19.17 8.38 -1.82
C VAL A 62 -18.21 8.67 -2.98
N ASP A 63 -17.83 7.66 -3.75
CA ASP A 63 -16.92 7.78 -4.91
C ASP A 63 -15.62 8.55 -4.57
N ASP A 64 -15.43 9.73 -5.15
CA ASP A 64 -14.27 10.60 -4.91
C ASP A 64 -14.57 11.77 -3.97
N ASP A 65 -15.75 11.79 -3.33
CA ASP A 65 -16.16 12.81 -2.36
C ASP A 65 -15.65 12.49 -0.95
N TRP A 66 -14.32 12.51 -0.81
CA TRP A 66 -13.63 12.34 0.46
C TRP A 66 -12.41 13.26 0.50
N PRO A 67 -12.07 13.83 1.68
CA PRO A 67 -10.97 14.76 1.77
C PRO A 67 -9.64 13.99 1.85
N GLU A 68 -8.60 14.54 1.24
CA GLU A 68 -7.24 13.99 1.33
C GLU A 68 -6.76 13.90 2.79
N PHE A 69 -7.17 14.89 3.59
CA PHE A 69 -6.92 15.00 5.03
C PHE A 69 -8.21 14.94 5.79
N LEU A 70 -8.24 14.14 6.85
CA LEU A 70 -9.35 14.21 7.78
C LEU A 70 -9.31 15.59 8.47
N PRO A 71 -10.41 16.36 8.49
CA PRO A 71 -10.44 17.70 9.08
C PRO A 71 -10.49 17.59 10.61
N LEU A 72 -9.39 17.11 11.19
CA LEU A 72 -9.20 17.03 12.63
C LEU A 72 -8.45 18.27 13.11
N ASP A 73 -9.01 18.93 14.11
CA ASP A 73 -8.30 19.93 14.90
C ASP A 73 -7.66 19.22 16.10
N LEU A 74 -6.36 18.96 16.00
CA LEU A 74 -5.59 18.26 17.03
C LEU A 74 -4.59 19.24 17.65
N PRO A 75 -4.44 19.24 18.99
CA PRO A 75 -3.42 20.05 19.62
C PRO A 75 -2.02 19.53 19.26
N ASP A 76 -1.06 20.45 19.18
CA ASP A 76 0.34 20.07 19.08
C ASP A 76 0.75 19.29 20.34
N VAL A 77 1.51 18.22 20.12
CA VAL A 77 2.07 17.40 21.20
C VAL A 77 3.58 17.37 21.07
N LEU A 78 4.27 17.50 22.21
CA LEU A 78 5.73 17.39 22.24
C LEU A 78 6.12 15.91 22.10
N MET A 79 6.87 15.60 21.04
CA MET A 79 7.47 14.27 20.85
C MET A 79 8.91 14.28 21.36
N THR A 80 9.21 13.42 22.33
CA THR A 80 10.59 13.18 22.77
C THR A 80 11.19 12.08 21.91
N MET A 81 12.32 12.34 21.26
CA MET A 81 13.09 11.32 20.56
C MET A 81 14.19 10.81 21.49
N GLU A 82 14.21 9.50 21.71
CA GLU A 82 15.23 8.81 22.50
C GLU A 82 15.76 7.60 21.76
N GLU A 83 17.00 7.23 22.05
CA GLU A 83 17.53 5.93 21.63
C GLU A 83 16.72 4.84 22.34
N SER A 84 16.06 4.00 21.56
CA SER A 84 15.09 3.06 22.09
C SER A 84 15.64 1.65 22.01
N ARG A 85 15.58 0.95 23.15
CA ARG A 85 15.74 -0.50 23.17
C ARG A 85 14.50 -1.24 22.64
N HIS A 86 13.43 -0.51 22.33
CA HIS A 86 12.18 -1.06 21.80
C HIS A 86 12.19 -1.17 20.28
N TYR A 87 11.37 -2.09 19.78
CA TYR A 87 11.24 -2.41 18.36
C TYR A 87 12.54 -2.93 17.72
N PRO A 88 13.29 -3.86 18.36
CA PRO A 88 14.47 -4.43 17.76
C PRO A 88 14.12 -5.24 16.49
N ILE A 89 15.11 -5.51 15.64
CA ILE A 89 14.88 -6.38 14.46
C ILE A 89 14.71 -7.83 14.91
N THR A 90 15.47 -8.29 15.91
CA THR A 90 15.44 -9.66 16.44
C THR A 90 15.46 -9.63 17.98
N GLY A 91 14.99 -10.70 18.62
CA GLY A 91 14.98 -10.81 20.08
C GLY A 91 13.79 -11.61 20.61
N PRO A 92 13.74 -11.89 21.93
CA PRO A 92 12.67 -12.69 22.54
C PRO A 92 11.30 -12.00 22.50
N ASP A 93 11.23 -10.69 22.77
CA ASP A 93 9.96 -9.95 22.91
C ASP A 93 9.56 -9.17 21.64
N VAL A 94 10.28 -9.42 20.55
CA VAL A 94 10.18 -8.62 19.32
C VAL A 94 8.79 -8.70 18.69
N LEU A 95 8.14 -9.86 18.73
CA LEU A 95 6.83 -10.03 18.09
C LEU A 95 5.75 -9.24 18.83
N GLU A 96 5.77 -9.30 20.16
CA GLU A 96 4.85 -8.61 21.06
C GLU A 96 5.06 -7.10 20.97
N GLU A 97 6.31 -6.63 21.01
CA GLU A 97 6.63 -5.21 20.88
C GLU A 97 6.14 -4.67 19.54
N TRP A 98 6.48 -5.30 18.42
CA TRP A 98 6.00 -4.84 17.12
C TRP A 98 4.47 -4.98 16.96
N ALA A 99 3.85 -6.00 17.57
CA ALA A 99 2.39 -6.15 17.57
C ALA A 99 1.68 -5.01 18.30
N SER A 100 2.32 -4.38 19.30
CA SER A 100 1.75 -3.24 20.04
C SER A 100 1.48 -2.01 19.16
N THR A 101 2.11 -1.91 17.99
CA THR A 101 1.86 -0.84 17.01
C THR A 101 0.53 -0.98 16.27
N ALA A 102 -0.15 -2.12 16.41
CA ALA A 102 -1.43 -2.36 15.77
C ALA A 102 -2.56 -1.59 16.48
N ALA A 103 -3.30 -0.76 15.74
CA ALA A 103 -4.54 -0.20 16.26
C ALA A 103 -5.59 -1.28 16.53
N ARG A 104 -6.46 -1.01 17.50
CA ARG A 104 -7.76 -1.68 17.58
C ARG A 104 -8.49 -1.49 16.25
N GLY A 105 -9.00 -2.57 15.67
CA GLY A 105 -9.65 -2.53 14.35
C GLY A 105 -8.67 -2.38 13.17
N PHE A 106 -7.39 -2.70 13.36
CA PHE A 106 -6.34 -2.71 12.33
C PHE A 106 -6.07 -1.34 11.65
N GLY A 107 -6.51 -0.24 12.29
CA GLY A 107 -6.31 1.10 11.76
C GLY A 107 -7.31 1.53 10.69
N TYR A 108 -8.42 0.79 10.56
CA TYR A 108 -9.53 1.15 9.69
C TYR A 108 -10.58 2.01 10.39
N LEU A 109 -11.17 2.91 9.62
CA LEU A 109 -12.30 3.74 10.00
C LEU A 109 -13.45 3.51 9.02
N GLN A 110 -14.69 3.68 9.50
CA GLN A 110 -15.89 3.70 8.66
C GLN A 110 -16.45 5.12 8.67
N LEU A 111 -16.54 5.75 7.50
CA LEU A 111 -17.00 7.14 7.35
C LEU A 111 -18.20 7.23 6.40
N GLY A 112 -19.03 8.25 6.60
CA GLY A 112 -20.25 8.50 5.85
C GLY A 112 -21.40 7.54 6.17
N GLU A 113 -22.57 7.81 5.57
CA GLU A 113 -23.79 7.01 5.77
C GLU A 113 -23.61 5.56 5.29
N GLN A 114 -22.85 5.38 4.22
CA GLN A 114 -22.54 4.07 3.64
C GLN A 114 -21.45 3.30 4.42
N LYS A 115 -20.90 3.89 5.49
CA LYS A 115 -19.84 3.27 6.33
C LYS A 115 -18.64 2.79 5.51
N ARG A 116 -18.23 3.60 4.53
CA ARG A 116 -17.11 3.25 3.65
C ARG A 116 -15.83 3.09 4.47
N LEU A 117 -15.05 2.06 4.15
CA LEU A 117 -13.83 1.71 4.85
C LEU A 117 -12.64 2.56 4.37
N PHE A 118 -11.94 3.18 5.31
CA PHE A 118 -10.72 3.94 5.06
C PHE A 118 -9.59 3.44 5.94
N ALA A 119 -8.39 3.34 5.39
CA ALA A 119 -7.18 3.10 6.17
C ALA A 119 -6.58 4.44 6.62
N LEU A 120 -6.29 4.58 7.90
CA LEU A 120 -5.47 5.69 8.39
C LEU A 120 -4.02 5.49 7.95
N SER A 121 -3.45 6.52 7.33
CA SER A 121 -2.08 6.53 6.82
C SER A 121 -1.05 6.05 7.85
N MET A 122 -1.14 6.55 9.08
CA MET A 122 -0.24 6.19 10.17
C MET A 122 -0.23 4.67 10.45
N PHE A 123 -1.40 4.02 10.50
CA PHE A 123 -1.46 2.58 10.79
C PHE A 123 -1.04 1.72 9.60
N HIS A 124 -1.23 2.22 8.37
CA HIS A 124 -0.65 1.59 7.19
C HIS A 124 0.88 1.67 7.22
N GLN A 125 1.46 2.81 7.60
CA GLN A 125 2.91 2.96 7.76
C GLN A 125 3.46 1.97 8.81
N PHE A 126 2.81 1.83 9.98
CA PHE A 126 3.19 0.83 10.98
C PHE A 126 3.02 -0.61 10.49
N HIS A 127 2.00 -0.90 9.67
CA HIS A 127 1.86 -2.20 9.02
C HIS A 127 3.06 -2.50 8.10
N CYS A 128 3.44 -1.57 7.24
CA CYS A 128 4.59 -1.73 6.36
C CYS A 128 5.89 -1.88 7.14
N LEU A 129 6.12 -1.08 8.19
CA LEU A 129 7.33 -1.17 9.03
C LEU A 129 7.50 -2.57 9.63
N ARG A 130 6.42 -3.21 10.10
CA ARG A 130 6.46 -4.60 10.57
C ARG A 130 6.87 -5.59 9.48
N LEU A 131 6.37 -5.39 8.26
CA LEU A 131 6.71 -6.24 7.12
C LEU A 131 8.15 -6.03 6.63
N MET A 132 8.65 -4.79 6.68
CA MET A 132 10.06 -4.49 6.41
C MET A 132 10.97 -5.10 7.47
N ARG A 133 10.59 -5.07 8.76
CA ARG A 133 11.31 -5.77 9.83
C ARG A 133 11.44 -7.27 9.55
N TYR A 134 10.37 -7.93 9.08
CA TYR A 134 10.46 -9.34 8.70
C TYR A 134 11.45 -9.58 7.55
N ALA A 135 11.50 -8.69 6.55
CA ALA A 135 12.52 -8.75 5.51
C ALA A 135 13.94 -8.59 6.06
N LEU A 136 14.15 -7.65 6.99
CA LEU A 136 15.46 -7.44 7.65
C LEU A 136 15.89 -8.63 8.52
N GLU A 137 14.94 -9.39 9.07
CA GLU A 137 15.18 -10.67 9.77
C GLU A 137 15.43 -11.85 8.82
N GLY A 138 15.31 -11.63 7.50
CA GLY A 138 15.57 -12.64 6.46
C GLY A 138 14.32 -13.29 5.88
N ARG A 139 13.12 -12.89 6.30
CA ARG A 139 11.86 -13.42 5.76
C ARG A 139 11.41 -12.60 4.54
N HIS A 140 11.54 -13.21 3.37
CA HIS A 140 11.25 -12.59 2.07
C HIS A 140 10.06 -13.25 1.35
N ASP A 141 8.99 -13.53 2.10
CA ASP A 141 7.72 -14.02 1.54
C ASP A 141 7.06 -12.99 0.58
N ALA A 142 5.92 -13.34 -0.02
CA ALA A 142 5.21 -12.42 -0.91
C ALA A 142 4.77 -11.13 -0.21
N GLY A 143 4.39 -11.21 1.08
CA GLY A 143 3.93 -10.06 1.86
C GLY A 143 5.06 -9.04 2.08
N SER A 144 6.17 -9.49 2.65
CA SER A 144 7.38 -8.66 2.87
C SER A 144 7.93 -8.09 1.56
N ARG A 145 8.06 -8.89 0.50
CA ARG A 145 8.60 -8.41 -0.79
C ARG A 145 7.74 -7.34 -1.45
N GLY A 146 6.41 -7.50 -1.43
CA GLY A 146 5.52 -6.46 -1.94
C GLY A 146 5.78 -5.15 -1.20
N HIS A 147 5.68 -5.17 0.12
CA HIS A 147 5.77 -3.95 0.91
C HIS A 147 7.14 -3.26 0.81
N MET A 148 8.24 -4.00 0.65
CA MET A 148 9.57 -3.42 0.39
C MET A 148 9.65 -2.63 -0.93
N GLN A 149 8.80 -2.91 -1.91
CA GLN A 149 8.83 -2.28 -3.24
C GLN A 149 7.96 -1.01 -3.34
N HIS A 150 6.98 -0.83 -2.45
CA HIS A 150 5.99 0.25 -2.56
C HIS A 150 5.70 0.99 -1.25
N CYS A 151 6.32 0.63 -0.13
CA CYS A 151 6.17 1.36 1.13
C CYS A 151 6.48 2.87 1.01
N ASN A 152 7.35 3.26 0.07
CA ASN A 152 7.71 4.66 -0.17
C ASN A 152 6.71 5.43 -1.05
N ALA A 153 5.68 4.77 -1.58
CA ALA A 153 4.75 5.36 -2.55
C ALA A 153 3.43 5.83 -1.93
N ILE A 154 3.24 5.70 -0.62
CA ILE A 154 2.18 6.43 0.09
C ILE A 154 2.79 7.75 0.51
N PRO A 155 2.42 8.87 -0.14
CA PRO A 155 2.81 10.15 0.37
C PRO A 155 2.18 10.29 1.76
N ILE A 156 2.99 10.62 2.75
CA ILE A 156 2.50 11.16 4.02
C ILE A 156 1.82 12.47 3.61
N PRO A 157 0.47 12.63 3.58
CA PRO A 157 -0.51 12.33 4.64
C PRO A 157 -1.90 11.80 4.15
N TYR A 158 -1.98 10.90 3.17
CA TYR A 158 -3.25 10.56 2.50
C TYR A 158 -4.14 9.57 3.27
N VAL A 159 -5.43 9.87 3.42
CA VAL A 159 -6.45 8.84 3.72
C VAL A 159 -6.71 8.04 2.45
N GLN A 160 -6.62 6.71 2.50
CA GLN A 160 -6.87 5.88 1.32
C GLN A 160 -8.17 5.09 1.48
N ALA A 161 -9.08 5.29 0.52
CA ALA A 161 -10.25 4.45 0.38
C ALA A 161 -9.81 3.07 -0.12
N LEU A 162 -10.26 2.02 0.58
CA LEU A 162 -10.23 0.68 0.02
C LEU A 162 -11.50 0.52 -0.84
N ILE A 163 -11.31 0.26 -2.13
CA ILE A 163 -12.38 -0.11 -3.06
C ILE A 163 -12.68 -1.59 -2.85
#